data_AF-A0A399XE33-F1
#
_entry.id   AF-A0A399XE33-F1
#
_cell.length_a   1.000
_cell.length_b   1.000
_cell.length_c   1.000
_cell.angle_alpha   90.00
_cell.angle_beta   90.00
_cell.angle_gamma   90.00
#
_symmetry.space_group_name_H-M   'P 1'
#
loop_
_entity.id
_entity.type
_entity.pdbx_description
1 polymer ?
#
loop_
_entity_poly.entity_id
_entity_poly.type
_entity_poly.pdbx_seq_one_letter_code
_entity_poly.pdbx_strand_id
1 'polypeptide(L)'
;MTVDEPRRHALYTRLEHVLGAEHATTFMQLTPPTEWTDFATKHDLEALRVGLEARMDRLEAEMRAEIQSLRAEILGEMQSLRAEILGEMQGLRAEILGEMQRLFRIQTIWLIGVILTFASVIIAASRLL
;
A
#
# COMPACT_ATOMS: atom_id res chain seq x y z
N MET A 1 21.45 -45.16 -5.48
CA MET A 1 22.04 -46.52 -5.48
C MET A 1 21.53 -47.21 -4.24
N THR A 2 20.49 -48.02 -4.38
CA THR A 2 19.98 -48.86 -3.29
C THR A 2 21.07 -49.89 -2.95
N VAL A 3 21.42 -50.03 -1.67
CA VAL A 3 22.34 -51.10 -1.26
C VAL A 3 21.54 -52.40 -1.32
N ASP A 4 21.67 -53.07 -2.44
CA ASP A 4 20.99 -54.34 -2.72
C ASP A 4 21.34 -55.39 -1.67
N GLU A 5 20.38 -56.26 -1.31
CA GLU A 5 20.52 -57.29 -0.27
C GLU A 5 21.81 -58.16 -0.43
N PRO A 6 22.23 -58.53 -1.66
CA PRO A 6 23.47 -59.28 -1.87
C PRO A 6 24.73 -58.50 -1.49
N ARG A 7 24.75 -57.17 -1.67
CA ARG A 7 25.89 -56.32 -1.32
C ARG A 7 26.00 -56.11 0.18
N ARG A 8 24.85 -56.04 0.87
CA ARG A 8 24.79 -55.98 2.34
C ARG A 8 25.35 -57.24 2.97
N HIS A 9 25.00 -58.41 2.43
CA HIS A 9 25.53 -59.69 2.90
C HIS A 9 27.04 -59.80 2.67
N ALA A 10 27.54 -59.42 1.48
CA ALA A 10 28.98 -59.42 1.20
C ALA A 10 29.77 -58.47 2.11
N LEU A 11 29.19 -57.30 2.46
CA LEU A 11 29.77 -56.36 3.41
C LEU A 11 29.85 -56.96 4.82
N TYR A 12 28.77 -57.60 5.29
CA TYR A 12 28.73 -58.28 6.58
C TYR A 12 29.83 -59.35 6.69
N THR A 13 29.97 -60.22 5.69
CA THR A 13 31.02 -61.26 5.68
C THR A 13 32.43 -60.67 5.74
N ARG A 14 32.66 -59.52 5.09
CA ARG A 14 33.95 -58.84 5.13
C ARG A 14 34.22 -58.18 6.48
N LEU A 15 33.20 -57.60 7.10
CA LEU A 15 33.28 -57.01 8.44
C LEU A 15 33.50 -58.08 9.52
N GLU A 16 32.84 -59.22 9.40
CA GLU A 16 33.01 -60.37 10.30
C GLU A 16 34.45 -60.87 10.32
N HIS A 17 35.10 -60.96 9.16
CA HIS A 17 36.49 -61.40 9.05
C HIS A 17 37.49 -60.40 9.67
N VAL A 18 37.16 -59.11 9.74
CA VAL A 18 38.09 -58.04 10.21
C VAL A 18 37.85 -57.67 11.67
N LEU A 19 36.58 -57.61 12.10
CA LEU A 19 36.15 -57.06 13.38
C LEU A 19 35.58 -58.13 14.32
N GLY A 20 35.31 -59.34 13.82
CA GLY A 20 34.59 -60.39 14.51
C GLY A 20 33.07 -60.24 14.43
N ALA A 21 32.36 -61.36 14.61
CA ALA A 21 30.91 -61.46 14.38
C ALA A 21 30.08 -60.47 15.21
N GLU A 22 30.41 -60.25 16.49
CA GLU A 22 29.66 -59.32 17.36
C GLU A 22 29.82 -57.86 16.92
N HIS A 23 31.03 -57.42 16.62
CA HIS A 23 31.28 -56.05 16.18
C HIS A 23 30.69 -55.77 14.80
N ALA A 24 30.75 -56.74 13.88
CA ALA A 24 30.12 -56.66 12.56
C ALA A 24 28.59 -56.55 12.66
N THR A 25 27.98 -57.34 13.55
CA THR A 25 26.54 -57.28 13.84
C THR A 25 26.15 -55.92 14.41
N THR A 26 26.92 -55.43 15.38
CA THR A 26 26.67 -54.12 16.02
C THR A 26 26.79 -52.98 15.00
N PHE A 27 27.81 -53.02 14.14
CA PHE A 27 27.98 -52.04 13.07
C PHE A 27 26.78 -52.04 12.11
N MET A 28 26.34 -53.22 11.67
CA MET A 28 25.20 -53.33 10.75
C MET A 28 23.86 -52.95 11.41
N GLN A 29 23.69 -53.17 12.71
CA GLN A 29 22.52 -52.71 13.47
C GLN A 29 22.50 -51.18 13.68
N LEU A 30 23.68 -50.58 13.86
CA LEU A 30 23.84 -49.13 13.99
C LEU A 30 23.83 -48.40 12.64
N THR A 31 23.92 -49.13 11.53
CA THR A 31 23.76 -48.55 10.21
C THR A 31 22.25 -48.48 9.92
N PRO A 32 21.61 -47.30 10.01
CA PRO A 32 20.20 -47.19 9.66
C PRO A 32 19.98 -47.69 8.22
N PRO A 33 18.81 -48.27 7.90
CA PRO A 33 18.45 -48.66 6.54
C PRO A 33 18.16 -47.42 5.65
N THR A 34 18.73 -46.26 5.97
CA THR A 34 18.48 -45.02 5.26
C THR A 34 19.08 -45.11 3.88
N GLU A 35 18.22 -45.03 2.88
CA GLU A 35 18.64 -44.79 1.53
C GLU A 35 19.25 -43.38 1.47
N TRP A 36 20.38 -43.23 0.77
CA TRP A 36 21.03 -41.94 0.57
C TRP A 36 20.12 -40.91 -0.15
N THR A 37 18.94 -41.32 -0.61
CA THR A 37 17.88 -40.50 -1.19
C THR A 37 17.09 -39.70 -0.18
N ASP A 38 17.11 -40.05 1.12
CA ASP A 38 16.41 -39.30 2.16
C ASP A 38 17.14 -37.99 2.54
N PHE A 39 18.39 -37.84 2.10
CA PHE A 39 19.16 -36.62 2.33
C PHE A 39 18.95 -35.63 1.19
N ALA A 40 18.69 -34.37 1.55
CA ALA A 40 18.70 -33.28 0.59
C ALA A 40 20.05 -33.21 -0.13
N THR A 41 20.01 -33.28 -1.46
CA THR A 41 21.19 -33.17 -2.30
C THR A 41 21.61 -31.71 -2.45
N LYS A 42 22.83 -31.46 -2.92
CA LYS A 42 23.27 -30.11 -3.30
C LYS A 42 22.36 -29.48 -4.35
N HIS A 43 21.77 -30.30 -5.23
CA HIS A 43 20.84 -29.81 -6.23
C HIS A 43 19.53 -29.33 -5.61
N ASP A 44 19.01 -30.05 -4.61
CA ASP A 44 17.80 -29.64 -3.88
C ASP A 44 18.02 -28.33 -3.13
N LEU A 45 19.19 -28.16 -2.51
CA LEU A 45 19.57 -26.92 -1.84
C LEU A 45 19.71 -25.75 -2.83
N GLU A 46 20.30 -25.97 -4.00
CA GLU A 46 20.42 -24.94 -5.03
C GLU A 46 19.03 -24.56 -5.59
N ALA A 47 18.16 -25.54 -5.84
CA ALA A 47 16.79 -25.29 -6.27
C ALA A 47 16.02 -24.48 -5.22
N LEU A 48 16.18 -24.81 -3.94
CA LEU A 48 15.57 -24.07 -2.84
C LEU A 48 16.13 -22.65 -2.74
N ARG A 49 17.45 -22.47 -2.90
CA ARG A 49 18.10 -21.15 -2.91
C ARG A 49 17.54 -20.27 -4.03
N VAL A 50 17.53 -20.77 -5.27
CA VAL A 50 16.98 -20.04 -6.42
C VAL A 50 15.50 -19.71 -6.20
N GLY A 51 14.73 -20.65 -5.64
CA GLY A 51 13.33 -20.43 -5.31
C GLY A 51 13.13 -19.34 -4.24
N LEU A 52 14.01 -19.26 -3.24
CA LEU A 52 13.97 -18.21 -2.23
C LEU A 52 14.38 -16.85 -2.80
N GLU A 53 15.45 -16.79 -3.59
CA GLU A 53 15.90 -15.56 -4.27
C GLU A 53 14.76 -15.01 -5.15
N ALA A 54 14.13 -15.84 -5.98
CA ALA A 54 13.01 -15.43 -6.82
C ALA A 54 11.78 -14.95 -6.02
N ARG A 55 11.51 -15.55 -4.84
CA ARG A 55 10.42 -15.09 -3.95
C ARG A 55 10.76 -13.76 -3.29
N MET A 56 12.01 -13.54 -2.92
CA MET A 56 12.46 -12.27 -2.36
C MET A 56 12.38 -11.15 -3.40
N ASP A 57 12.85 -11.40 -4.62
CA ASP A 57 12.77 -10.44 -5.73
C ASP A 57 11.31 -10.07 -6.06
N ARG A 58 10.42 -11.07 -6.06
CA ARG A 58 8.98 -10.83 -6.24
C ARG A 58 8.39 -9.97 -5.12
N LEU A 59 8.71 -10.28 -3.87
CA LEU A 59 8.23 -9.51 -2.73
C LEU A 59 8.75 -8.06 -2.78
N GLU A 60 10.01 -7.86 -3.15
CA GLU A 60 10.57 -6.51 -3.32
C GLU A 60 9.84 -5.74 -4.43
N ALA A 61 9.56 -6.39 -5.56
CA ALA A 61 8.82 -5.78 -6.66
C ALA A 61 7.38 -5.42 -6.26
N GLU A 62 6.67 -6.31 -5.55
CA GLU A 62 5.32 -6.07 -5.03
C GLU A 62 5.31 -4.89 -4.05
N MET A 63 6.22 -4.87 -3.08
CA MET A 63 6.33 -3.76 -2.12
C MET A 63 6.64 -2.42 -2.82
N ARG A 64 7.52 -2.41 -3.83
CA ARG A 64 7.82 -1.20 -4.61
C ARG A 64 6.58 -0.71 -5.37
N ALA A 65 5.81 -1.62 -5.95
CA ALA A 65 4.57 -1.29 -6.65
C ALA A 65 3.50 -0.73 -5.70
N GLU A 66 3.32 -1.34 -4.53
CA GLU A 66 2.39 -0.85 -3.49
C GLU A 66 2.77 0.54 -3.00
N ILE A 67 4.06 0.79 -2.73
CA ILE A 67 4.54 2.12 -2.31
C ILE A 67 4.28 3.17 -3.41
N GLN A 68 4.50 2.82 -4.69
CA GLN A 68 4.21 3.72 -5.81
C GLN A 68 2.71 4.01 -5.93
N SER A 69 1.86 3.00 -5.76
CA SER A 69 0.41 3.15 -5.77
C SER A 69 -0.07 4.08 -4.65
N LEU A 70 0.36 3.83 -3.41
CA LEU A 70 0.01 4.66 -2.25
C LEU A 70 0.48 6.10 -2.44
N ARG A 71 1.67 6.31 -3.01
CA ARG A 71 2.17 7.66 -3.31
C ARG A 71 1.29 8.37 -4.35
N ALA A 72 0.85 7.67 -5.38
CA ALA A 72 -0.03 8.23 -6.39
C ALA A 72 -1.41 8.59 -5.82
N GLU A 73 -1.96 7.72 -4.98
CA GLU A 73 -3.22 7.93 -4.27
C GLU A 73 -3.16 9.18 -3.38
N ILE A 74 -2.15 9.29 -2.51
CA ILE A 74 -1.97 10.46 -1.64
C ILE A 74 -1.84 11.75 -2.45
N LEU A 75 -1.08 11.74 -3.55
CA LEU A 75 -0.95 12.92 -4.42
C LEU A 75 -2.29 13.28 -5.08
N GLY A 76 -3.08 12.29 -5.48
CA GLY A 76 -4.42 12.49 -6.02
C GLY A 76 -5.36 13.10 -4.99
N GLU A 77 -5.41 12.55 -3.77
CA GLU A 77 -6.23 13.08 -2.68
C GLU A 77 -5.84 14.51 -2.30
N MET A 78 -4.54 14.81 -2.21
CA MET A 78 -4.05 16.16 -1.94
C MET A 78 -4.48 17.16 -3.03
N GLN A 79 -4.46 16.76 -4.31
CA GLN A 79 -4.93 17.60 -5.40
C GLN A 79 -6.44 17.82 -5.34
N SER A 80 -7.20 16.77 -5.05
CA SER A 80 -8.66 16.84 -4.87
C SER A 80 -9.03 17.80 -3.74
N LEU A 81 -8.44 17.62 -2.56
CA LEU A 81 -8.68 18.47 -1.40
C LEU A 81 -8.31 19.94 -1.67
N ARG A 82 -7.20 20.17 -2.38
CA ARG A 82 -6.80 21.53 -2.78
C ARG A 82 -7.83 22.15 -3.72
N ALA A 83 -8.36 21.39 -4.68
CA ALA A 83 -9.37 21.87 -5.60
C ALA A 83 -10.69 22.19 -4.87
N GLU A 84 -11.08 21.34 -3.93
CA GLU A 84 -12.26 21.53 -3.08
C GLU A 84 -12.15 22.83 -2.27
N ILE A 85 -11.05 23.03 -1.53
CA ILE A 85 -10.83 24.24 -0.73
C ILE A 85 -10.85 25.51 -1.61
N LEU A 86 -10.23 25.47 -2.79
CA LEU A 86 -10.26 26.60 -3.72
C LEU A 86 -11.67 26.87 -4.24
N GLY A 87 -12.44 25.82 -4.51
CA GLY A 87 -13.85 25.90 -4.90
C GLY A 87 -14.70 26.54 -3.80
N GLU A 88 -14.56 26.08 -2.56
CA GLU A 88 -15.26 26.63 -1.40
C GLU A 88 -14.91 28.10 -1.16
N MET A 89 -13.63 28.47 -1.22
CA MET A 89 -13.20 29.88 -1.12
C MET A 89 -13.82 30.76 -2.21
N GLN A 90 -13.88 30.27 -3.45
CA GLN A 90 -14.52 30.99 -4.55
C GLN A 90 -16.03 31.13 -4.32
N GLY A 91 -16.68 30.06 -3.85
CA GLY A 91 -18.09 30.05 -3.48
C GLY A 91 -18.40 31.10 -2.40
N LEU A 92 -17.67 31.07 -1.29
CA LEU A 92 -17.80 32.05 -0.20
C LEU A 92 -17.57 33.48 -0.68
N ARG A 93 -16.56 33.70 -1.53
CA ARG A 93 -16.30 35.03 -2.09
C ARG A 93 -17.46 35.51 -2.96
N ALA A 94 -18.02 34.63 -3.79
CA ALA A 94 -19.17 34.96 -4.63
C ALA A 94 -20.41 35.29 -3.77
N GLU A 95 -20.65 34.52 -2.70
CA GLU A 95 -21.74 34.74 -1.76
C GLU A 95 -21.62 36.11 -1.06
N ILE A 96 -20.44 36.44 -0.54
CA ILE A 96 -20.18 37.73 0.10
C ILE A 96 -20.39 38.90 -0.88
N LEU A 97 -19.88 38.80 -2.10
CA LEU A 97 -20.06 39.84 -3.12
C LEU A 97 -21.53 39.99 -3.51
N GLY A 98 -22.26 38.88 -3.63
CA GLY A 98 -23.69 38.87 -3.89
C GLY A 98 -24.49 39.56 -2.79
N GLU A 99 -24.20 39.25 -1.52
CA GLU A 99 -24.89 39.87 -0.38
C GLU A 99 -24.53 41.36 -0.24
N MET A 100 -23.26 41.74 -0.43
CA MET A 100 -22.88 43.16 -0.47
C MET A 100 -23.61 43.92 -1.58
N GLN A 101 -23.70 43.37 -2.79
CA GLN A 101 -24.41 43.99 -3.89
C GLN A 101 -25.91 44.13 -3.59
N ARG A 102 -26.50 43.12 -2.93
CA ARG A 102 -27.90 43.15 -2.50
C ARG A 102 -28.15 44.26 -1.48
N LEU A 103 -27.30 44.36 -0.47
CA LEU A 103 -27.39 45.41 0.57
C LEU A 103 -27.22 46.80 -0.05
N PHE A 104 -26.21 47.00 -0.91
CA PHE A 104 -26.02 48.26 -1.61
C PHE A 104 -27.23 48.62 -2.48
N ARG A 105 -27.80 47.67 -3.22
CA ARG A 105 -29.00 47.92 -4.02
C ARG A 105 -30.17 48.38 -3.13
N ILE A 106 -30.42 47.70 -2.02
CA ILE A 106 -31.49 48.10 -1.08
C ILE A 106 -31.20 49.49 -0.51
N GLN A 107 -29.97 49.75 -0.09
CA GLN A 107 -29.55 51.06 0.45
C GLN A 107 -29.71 52.18 -0.58
N THR A 108 -29.31 51.97 -1.85
CA THR A 108 -29.46 52.97 -2.92
C THR A 108 -30.92 53.30 -3.20
N ILE A 109 -31.81 52.31 -3.25
CA ILE A 109 -33.26 52.53 -3.41
C ILE A 109 -33.81 53.35 -2.24
N TRP A 110 -33.42 53.00 -1.00
CA TRP A 110 -33.82 53.75 0.19
C TRP A 110 -33.34 55.20 0.15
N LEU A 111 -32.06 55.44 -0.21
CA LEU A 111 -31.49 56.79 -0.32
C LEU A 111 -32.19 57.65 -1.38
N ILE A 112 -32.51 57.07 -2.55
CA ILE A 112 -33.28 57.77 -3.59
C ILE A 112 -34.65 58.17 -3.06
N GLY A 113 -35.34 57.25 -2.37
CA GLY A 113 -36.63 57.52 -1.74
C GLY A 113 -36.56 58.69 -0.75
N VAL A 114 -35.54 58.70 0.12
CA VAL A 114 -35.32 59.78 1.10
C VAL A 114 -35.03 61.12 0.41
N ILE A 115 -34.21 61.15 -0.64
CA ILE A 115 -33.92 62.38 -1.37
C ILE A 115 -35.19 62.94 -2.03
N LEU A 116 -36.02 62.08 -2.62
CA LEU A 116 -37.27 62.47 -3.27
C LEU A 116 -38.31 63.02 -2.28
N THR A 117 -38.39 62.47 -1.07
CA THR A 117 -39.29 63.01 -0.03
C THR A 117 -38.82 64.40 0.42
N PHE A 118 -37.53 64.59 0.68
CA PHE A 118 -36.98 65.91 1.02
C PHE A 118 -37.21 66.94 -0.09
N ALA A 119 -36.96 66.57 -1.35
CA ALA A 119 -37.20 67.46 -2.49
C ALA A 119 -38.68 67.88 -2.59
N SER A 120 -39.60 66.94 -2.36
CA SER A 120 -41.04 67.23 -2.38
C SER A 120 -41.46 68.22 -1.28
N VAL A 121 -40.89 68.08 -0.07
CA VAL A 121 -41.15 69.02 1.04
C VAL A 121 -40.64 70.42 0.73
N ILE A 122 -39.44 70.54 0.15
CA ILE A 122 -38.86 71.84 -0.23
C ILE A 122 -39.73 72.54 -1.29
N ILE A 123 -40.19 71.80 -2.30
CA ILE A 123 -41.07 72.32 -3.36
C ILE A 123 -42.43 72.77 -2.80
N ALA A 124 -42.99 72.05 -1.83
CA ALA A 124 -44.23 72.44 -1.18
C ALA A 124 -44.06 73.73 -0.35
N ALA A 125 -42.94 73.83 0.38
CA ALA A 125 -42.62 75.02 1.18
C ALA A 125 -42.40 76.26 0.31
N SER A 126 -41.75 76.13 -0.85
CA SER A 126 -41.52 77.26 -1.76
C SER A 126 -42.78 77.78 -2.46
N ARG A 127 -43.88 77.01 -2.47
CA ARG A 127 -45.19 77.48 -2.96
C ARG A 127 -46.02 78.22 -1.90
N LEU A 128 -45.66 78.09 -0.62
CA LEU A 128 -46.38 78.70 0.51
C LEU A 128 -45.75 80.03 0.96
N LEU A 129 -44.51 80.32 0.53
CA LEU A 129 -43.80 81.60 0.72
C LEU A 129 -44.03 82.52 -0.49
#